data_AF-A0A7J4THN1-F1
#
_entry.id   AF-A0A7J4THN1-F1
#
_cell.length_a   1.000
_cell.length_b   1.000
_cell.length_c   1.000
_cell.angle_alpha   90.00
_cell.angle_beta   90.00
_cell.angle_gamma   90.00
#
_symmetry.space_group_name_H-M   'P 1'
#
loop_
_entity.id
_entity.type
_entity.pdbx_description
1 polymer ?
#
loop_
_entity_poly.entity_id
_entity_poly.type
_entity_poly.pdbx_seq_one_letter_code
_entity_poly.pdbx_strand_id
1 'polypeptide(L)'
;TTGLLERLDRLELEGVIAHEMAHIRNYDVLLATVVVVLAGTIVFLGYMARHSAYGSLFRGGNRGGPAAIVMVILFIVLIVLAPIFAQLLKFAISRKREFLADATGADLTGYPEGLASALEKISGMQKSESKIQNKALNGIYIISPAVGEEKGSNLFSTHPSTKERVRRLREMEFIDQKYVTP
;
A
#
# COMPACT_ATOMS: atom_id res chain seq x y z
N THR A 1 -17.41 6.89 1.15
CA THR A 1 -18.00 7.55 2.35
C THR A 1 -19.13 8.45 1.90
N THR A 2 -20.08 8.82 2.78
CA THR A 2 -21.18 9.74 2.42
C THR A 2 -20.68 11.09 1.91
N GLY A 3 -19.59 11.62 2.47
CA GLY A 3 -18.97 12.86 1.98
C GLY A 3 -18.39 12.79 0.55
N LEU A 4 -18.09 11.60 0.01
CA LEU A 4 -17.73 11.45 -1.40
C LEU A 4 -18.98 11.46 -2.30
N LEU A 5 -20.09 10.85 -1.86
CA LEU A 5 -21.35 10.80 -2.60
C LEU A 5 -21.99 12.19 -2.80
N GLU A 6 -21.79 13.09 -1.84
CA GLU A 6 -22.33 14.46 -1.91
C GLU A 6 -21.52 15.39 -2.83
N ARG A 7 -20.30 15.00 -3.23
CA ARG A 7 -19.33 15.90 -3.87
C ARG A 7 -18.86 15.43 -5.25
N LEU A 8 -18.92 14.12 -5.51
CA LEU A 8 -18.59 13.54 -6.80
C LEU A 8 -19.86 13.36 -7.62
N ASP A 9 -19.77 13.62 -8.91
CA ASP A 9 -20.82 13.22 -9.84
C ASP A 9 -20.78 11.71 -10.11
N ARG A 10 -21.74 11.23 -10.91
CA ARG A 10 -21.88 9.80 -11.19
C ARG A 10 -20.66 9.21 -11.90
N LEU A 11 -20.06 9.93 -12.86
CA LEU A 11 -18.92 9.45 -13.64
C LEU A 11 -17.65 9.45 -12.80
N GLU A 12 -17.49 10.43 -11.93
CA GLU A 12 -16.40 10.52 -10.97
C GLU A 12 -16.47 9.42 -9.92
N LEU A 13 -17.66 9.18 -9.38
CA LEU A 13 -17.89 8.09 -8.44
C LEU A 13 -17.67 6.74 -9.09
N GLU A 14 -18.12 6.56 -10.32
CA GLU A 14 -17.88 5.35 -11.13
C GLU A 14 -16.38 5.13 -11.34
N GLY A 15 -15.61 6.17 -11.66
CA GLY A 15 -14.15 6.11 -11.77
C GLY A 15 -13.47 5.70 -10.45
N VAL A 16 -13.89 6.28 -9.32
CA VAL A 16 -13.36 5.91 -8.00
C VAL A 16 -13.70 4.46 -7.64
N ILE A 17 -14.94 4.01 -7.86
CA ILE A 17 -15.34 2.63 -7.60
C ILE A 17 -14.56 1.66 -8.49
N ALA A 18 -14.36 2.00 -9.77
CA ALA A 18 -13.57 1.19 -10.68
C ALA A 18 -12.10 1.07 -10.26
N HIS A 19 -11.52 2.14 -9.71
CA HIS A 19 -10.18 2.09 -9.11
C HIS A 19 -10.12 1.14 -7.90
N GLU A 20 -11.10 1.20 -6.99
CA GLU A 20 -11.16 0.27 -5.85
C GLU A 20 -11.39 -1.19 -6.30
N MET A 21 -12.25 -1.40 -7.30
CA MET A 21 -12.44 -2.71 -7.93
C MET A 21 -11.16 -3.20 -8.61
N ALA A 22 -10.36 -2.31 -9.18
CA ALA A 22 -9.08 -2.66 -9.78
C ALA A 22 -8.09 -3.17 -8.73
N HIS A 23 -8.05 -2.64 -7.51
CA HIS A 23 -7.23 -3.20 -6.44
C HIS A 23 -7.62 -4.64 -6.10
N ILE A 24 -8.91 -4.97 -6.15
CA ILE A 24 -9.39 -6.35 -5.96
C ILE A 24 -8.95 -7.22 -7.13
N ARG A 25 -9.18 -6.77 -8.36
CA ARG A 25 -8.81 -7.48 -9.60
C ARG A 25 -7.31 -7.73 -9.72
N ASN A 26 -6.49 -6.79 -9.25
CA ASN A 26 -5.03 -6.85 -9.25
C ASN A 26 -4.45 -7.57 -8.02
N TYR A 27 -5.31 -8.18 -7.19
CA TYR A 27 -4.91 -8.98 -6.02
C TYR A 27 -4.09 -8.18 -5.00
N ASP A 28 -4.45 -6.91 -4.80
CA ASP A 28 -3.73 -6.00 -3.91
C ASP A 28 -3.84 -6.41 -2.45
N VAL A 29 -5.07 -6.70 -2.03
CA VAL A 29 -5.37 -7.21 -0.69
C VAL A 29 -4.77 -8.59 -0.46
N LEU A 30 -4.79 -9.47 -1.47
CA LEU A 30 -4.22 -10.82 -1.37
C LEU A 30 -2.70 -10.77 -1.16
N LEU A 31 -1.99 -9.96 -1.96
CA LEU A 31 -0.55 -9.82 -1.79
C LEU A 31 -0.21 -9.26 -0.40
N ALA A 32 -0.93 -8.23 0.05
CA ALA A 32 -0.72 -7.65 1.37
C ALA A 32 -0.97 -8.67 2.49
N THR A 33 -2.06 -9.45 2.42
CA THR A 33 -2.38 -10.47 3.42
C THR A 33 -1.37 -11.61 3.43
N VAL A 34 -0.92 -12.12 2.28
CA VAL A 34 0.12 -13.15 2.21
C VAL A 34 1.43 -12.65 2.83
N VAL A 35 1.86 -11.42 2.51
CA VAL A 35 3.07 -10.83 3.09
C VAL A 35 2.95 -10.69 4.61
N VAL A 36 1.80 -10.23 5.12
CA VAL A 36 1.55 -10.10 6.56
C VAL A 36 1.55 -11.46 7.25
N VAL A 37 0.90 -12.47 6.68
CA VAL A 37 0.86 -13.82 7.24
C VAL A 37 2.27 -14.42 7.29
N LEU A 38 3.03 -14.35 6.20
CA LEU A 38 4.42 -14.86 6.17
C LEU A 38 5.31 -14.16 7.20
N ALA A 39 5.21 -12.83 7.31
CA ALA A 39 5.94 -12.07 8.32
C ALA A 39 5.54 -12.51 9.73
N GLY A 40 4.24 -12.65 9.98
CA GLY A 40 3.67 -13.09 11.26
C GLY A 40 4.11 -14.50 11.63
N THR A 41 4.10 -15.45 10.69
CA THR A 41 4.56 -16.83 10.91
C THR A 41 6.03 -16.86 11.32
N ILE A 42 6.87 -16.04 10.70
CA ILE A 42 8.30 -16.02 11.01
C ILE A 42 8.57 -15.38 12.38
N VAL A 43 7.88 -14.30 12.72
CA VAL A 43 7.91 -13.74 14.08
C VAL A 43 7.42 -14.74 15.12
N PHE A 44 6.35 -15.48 14.81
CA PHE A 44 5.78 -16.50 15.68
C PHE A 44 6.75 -17.67 15.91
N LEU A 45 7.40 -18.19 14.86
CA LEU A 45 8.44 -19.20 14.98
C LEU A 45 9.64 -18.67 15.80
N GLY A 46 10.02 -17.41 15.58
CA GLY A 46 11.00 -16.70 16.37
C GLY A 46 10.67 -16.66 17.87
N TYR A 47 9.40 -16.36 18.17
CA TYR A 47 8.89 -16.32 19.54
C TYR A 47 8.85 -17.72 20.18
N MET A 48 8.36 -18.74 19.49
CA MET A 48 8.31 -20.11 19.99
C MET A 48 9.70 -20.65 20.32
N ALA A 49 10.68 -20.46 19.43
CA ALA A 49 12.03 -20.91 19.66
C ALA A 49 12.73 -20.13 20.80
N ARG A 50 12.44 -18.82 20.95
CA ARG A 50 12.84 -18.06 22.15
C ARG A 50 12.27 -18.66 23.43
N HIS A 51 10.97 -18.96 23.47
CA HIS A 51 10.29 -19.47 24.66
C HIS A 51 10.77 -20.89 25.03
N SER A 52 10.99 -21.75 24.02
CA SER A 52 11.58 -23.07 24.19
C SER A 52 13.02 -23.01 24.71
N ALA A 53 13.84 -22.10 24.17
CA ALA A 53 15.20 -21.89 24.63
C ALA A 53 15.25 -21.36 26.08
N TYR A 54 14.38 -20.41 26.45
CA TYR A 54 14.31 -19.91 27.83
C TYR A 54 13.85 -20.99 28.82
N GLY A 55 12.88 -21.84 28.46
CA GLY A 55 12.47 -22.99 29.27
C GLY A 55 13.59 -24.02 29.48
N SER A 56 14.51 -24.14 28.53
CA SER A 56 15.73 -24.97 28.62
C SER A 56 16.84 -24.29 29.44
N LEU A 57 17.05 -22.98 29.26
CA LEU A 57 18.08 -22.18 29.95
C LEU A 57 17.84 -22.02 31.46
N PHE A 58 16.58 -21.95 31.91
CA PHE A 58 16.25 -21.82 33.33
C PHE A 58 16.16 -23.16 34.09
N ARG A 59 16.21 -24.31 33.39
CA ARG A 59 16.07 -25.64 34.00
C ARG A 59 17.39 -26.43 34.11
N GLY A 60 18.49 -25.97 33.51
CA GLY A 60 19.78 -26.67 33.56
C GLY A 60 20.97 -25.70 33.51
N GLY A 61 21.75 -25.67 34.59
CA GLY A 61 22.84 -24.71 34.83
C GLY A 61 24.10 -24.88 33.98
N ASN A 62 24.01 -24.99 32.65
CA ASN A 62 25.18 -24.99 31.77
C ASN A 62 25.06 -23.92 30.67
N ARG A 63 25.72 -22.77 30.89
CA ARG A 63 25.62 -21.52 30.11
C ARG A 63 26.30 -21.56 28.71
N GLY A 64 26.33 -22.70 28.03
CA GLY A 64 27.04 -22.84 26.75
C GLY A 64 26.56 -23.95 25.82
N GLY A 65 25.35 -24.48 26.03
CA GLY A 65 24.85 -25.62 25.25
C GLY A 65 24.29 -25.27 23.85
N PRO A 66 24.05 -26.28 22.99
CA PRO A 66 23.55 -26.13 21.62
C PRO A 66 22.28 -25.27 21.49
N ALA A 67 21.46 -25.16 22.54
CA ALA A 67 20.31 -24.26 22.57
C ALA A 67 20.67 -22.76 22.41
N ALA A 68 21.82 -22.33 22.94
CA ALA A 68 22.32 -20.97 22.76
C ALA A 68 22.75 -20.71 21.31
N ILE A 69 23.36 -21.72 20.66
CA ILE A 69 23.76 -21.66 19.25
C ILE A 69 22.53 -21.59 18.34
N VAL A 70 21.51 -22.40 18.61
CA VAL A 70 20.23 -22.37 17.86
C VAL A 70 19.54 -21.00 17.98
N MET A 71 19.58 -20.38 19.16
CA MET A 71 19.05 -19.03 19.37
C MET A 71 19.80 -17.96 18.57
N VAL A 72 21.13 -18.04 18.52
CA VAL A 72 21.95 -17.12 17.72
C VAL A 72 21.64 -17.28 16.23
N ILE A 73 21.55 -18.53 15.73
CA ILE A 73 21.21 -18.80 14.33
C ILE A 73 19.83 -18.21 13.99
N LEU A 74 18.81 -18.49 14.81
CA LEU A 74 17.46 -17.95 14.61
C LEU A 74 17.44 -16.42 14.60
N PHE A 75 18.19 -15.78 15.50
CA PHE A 75 18.25 -14.32 15.57
C PHE A 75 18.89 -13.73 14.31
N ILE A 76 19.94 -14.37 13.78
CA ILE A 76 20.57 -13.99 12.51
C ILE A 76 19.58 -14.15 11.35
N VAL A 77 18.84 -15.27 11.29
CA VAL A 77 17.80 -15.47 10.26
C VAL A 77 16.76 -14.35 10.31
N LEU A 78 16.24 -14.00 11.49
CA LEU A 78 15.25 -12.93 11.63
C LEU A 78 15.78 -11.55 11.20
N ILE A 79 17.04 -11.22 11.53
CA ILE A 79 17.68 -9.96 11.10
C ILE A 79 17.82 -9.90 9.58
N VAL A 80 18.16 -11.02 8.94
CA VAL A 80 18.30 -11.09 7.47
C VAL A 80 16.95 -11.02 6.78
N LEU A 81 15.91 -11.62 7.36
CA LEU A 81 14.56 -11.63 6.77
C LEU A 81 13.78 -10.33 6.99
N ALA A 82 14.03 -9.60 8.07
CA ALA A 82 13.37 -8.33 8.36
C ALA A 82 13.41 -7.30 7.19
N PRO A 83 14.56 -7.00 6.56
CA PRO A 83 14.60 -6.08 5.41
C PRO A 83 13.87 -6.63 4.18
N ILE A 84 13.83 -7.96 3.99
CA ILE A 84 13.10 -8.60 2.89
C ILE A 84 11.59 -8.38 3.06
N PHE A 85 11.06 -8.59 4.27
CA PHE A 85 9.65 -8.30 4.56
C PHE A 85 9.32 -6.82 4.42
N ALA A 86 10.20 -5.93 4.90
CA ALA A 86 10.01 -4.50 4.73
C ALA A 86 9.96 -4.09 3.25
N GLN A 87 10.77 -4.73 2.39
CA GLN A 87 10.72 -4.52 0.94
C GLN A 87 9.44 -5.09 0.33
N LEU A 88 9.03 -6.30 0.70
CA LEU A 88 7.78 -6.90 0.21
C LEU A 88 6.55 -6.08 0.60
N LEU A 89 6.51 -5.56 1.82
CA LEU A 89 5.44 -4.67 2.27
C LEU A 89 5.44 -3.35 1.50
N LYS A 90 6.62 -2.76 1.25
CA LYS A 90 6.76 -1.57 0.38
C LYS A 90 6.33 -1.84 -1.06
N PHE A 91 6.54 -3.05 -1.57
CA PHE A 91 6.05 -3.46 -2.88
C PHE A 91 4.53 -3.65 -2.89
N ALA A 92 3.96 -4.21 -1.82
CA ALA A 92 2.52 -4.38 -1.67
C ALA A 92 1.78 -3.03 -1.66
N ILE A 93 2.43 -1.96 -1.17
CA ILE A 93 1.93 -0.58 -1.11
C ILE A 93 2.68 0.31 -2.13
N SER A 94 3.11 -0.27 -3.27
CA SER A 94 3.94 0.47 -4.23
C SER A 94 3.10 1.42 -5.08
N ARG A 95 3.67 2.60 -5.37
CA ARG A 95 3.18 3.54 -6.39
C ARG A 95 2.88 2.89 -7.75
N LYS A 96 3.58 1.80 -8.10
CA LYS A 96 3.33 1.07 -9.34
C LYS A 96 1.94 0.41 -9.36
N ARG A 97 1.44 -0.03 -8.21
CA ARG A 97 0.11 -0.67 -8.09
C ARG A 97 -1.01 0.35 -8.18
N GLU A 98 -0.81 1.53 -7.61
CA GLU A 98 -1.72 2.67 -7.77
C GLU A 98 -1.89 3.03 -9.25
N PHE A 99 -0.80 3.12 -10.02
CA PHE A 99 -0.88 3.36 -11.47
C PHE A 99 -1.52 2.20 -12.24
N LEU A 100 -1.28 0.95 -11.81
CA LEU A 100 -1.94 -0.21 -12.38
C LEU A 100 -3.45 -0.18 -12.11
N ALA A 101 -3.85 0.22 -10.90
CA ALA A 101 -5.24 0.38 -10.51
C ALA A 101 -5.91 1.54 -11.27
N ASP A 102 -5.21 2.66 -11.47
CA ASP A 102 -5.67 3.76 -12.34
C ASP A 102 -5.93 3.27 -13.77
N ALA A 103 -4.97 2.56 -14.37
CA ALA A 103 -5.09 2.04 -15.73
C ALA A 103 -6.21 0.99 -15.86
N THR A 104 -6.29 0.07 -14.90
CA THR A 104 -7.34 -0.97 -14.87
C THR A 104 -8.71 -0.35 -14.61
N GLY A 105 -8.79 0.67 -13.75
CA GLY A 105 -10.03 1.40 -13.49
C GLY A 105 -10.51 2.14 -14.74
N ALA A 106 -9.60 2.79 -15.47
CA ALA A 106 -9.90 3.42 -16.75
C ALA A 106 -10.38 2.42 -17.81
N ASP A 107 -9.75 1.24 -17.89
CA ASP A 107 -10.17 0.14 -18.78
C ASP A 107 -11.55 -0.41 -18.41
N LEU A 108 -11.86 -0.51 -17.12
CA LEU A 108 -13.17 -0.98 -16.64
C LEU A 108 -14.30 0.01 -16.92
N THR A 109 -14.06 1.32 -16.83
CA THR A 109 -15.08 2.34 -17.11
C THR A 109 -15.12 2.76 -18.58
N GLY A 110 -14.05 2.52 -19.34
CA GLY A 110 -13.86 3.11 -20.66
C GLY A 110 -13.77 4.64 -20.63
N TYR A 111 -13.61 5.24 -19.45
CA TYR A 111 -13.67 6.69 -19.25
C TYR A 111 -12.65 7.15 -18.20
N PRO A 112 -11.36 7.30 -18.59
CA PRO A 112 -10.30 7.73 -17.68
C PRO A 112 -10.52 9.12 -17.05
N GLU A 113 -11.20 10.03 -17.75
CA GLU A 113 -11.42 11.40 -17.24
C GLU A 113 -12.31 11.43 -15.99
N GLY A 114 -13.21 10.46 -15.82
CA GLY A 114 -14.03 10.34 -14.60
C GLY A 114 -13.15 10.20 -13.35
N LEU A 115 -12.14 9.32 -13.40
CA LEU A 115 -11.21 9.15 -12.30
C LEU A 115 -10.25 10.36 -12.16
N ALA A 116 -9.81 10.96 -13.27
CA ALA A 116 -8.94 12.13 -13.25
C ALA A 116 -9.61 13.34 -12.58
N SER A 117 -10.85 13.65 -12.98
CA SER A 117 -11.67 14.73 -12.39
C SER A 117 -11.94 14.49 -10.91
N ALA A 118 -12.27 13.25 -10.54
CA ALA A 118 -12.48 12.87 -9.13
C ALA A 118 -11.21 13.13 -8.29
N LEU A 119 -10.03 12.73 -8.79
CA LEU A 119 -8.76 12.94 -8.11
C LEU A 119 -8.43 14.43 -7.92
N GLU A 120 -8.70 15.28 -8.92
CA GLU A 120 -8.53 16.73 -8.81
C GLU A 120 -9.43 17.30 -7.71
N LYS A 121 -10.73 16.96 -7.73
CA LYS A 121 -11.69 17.39 -6.69
C LYS A 121 -11.27 16.94 -5.30
N ILE A 122 -10.88 15.68 -5.13
CA ILE A 122 -10.47 15.14 -3.82
C ILE A 122 -9.17 15.77 -3.33
N SER A 123 -8.23 16.08 -4.23
CA SER A 123 -6.95 16.69 -3.84
C SER A 123 -7.11 18.12 -3.33
N GLY A 124 -8.06 18.88 -3.90
CA GLY A 124 -8.43 20.19 -3.41
C GLY A 124 -9.04 20.17 -2.00
N MET A 125 -9.71 19.08 -1.62
CA MET A 125 -10.40 18.93 -0.33
C MET A 125 -9.45 18.67 0.85
N GLN A 126 -8.34 17.96 0.63
CA GLN A 126 -7.42 17.60 1.72
C GLN A 126 -6.67 18.78 2.35
N LYS A 127 -6.60 19.92 1.64
CA LYS A 127 -5.98 21.14 2.17
C LYS A 127 -6.79 21.77 3.31
N SER A 128 -8.04 21.34 3.55
CA SER A 128 -8.98 22.06 4.41
C SER A 128 -9.19 21.47 5.83
N GLU A 129 -9.20 20.15 6.10
CA GLU A 129 -9.85 19.68 7.35
C GLU A 129 -9.36 18.38 8.05
N SER A 130 -8.17 17.85 7.77
CA SER A 130 -7.80 16.56 8.40
C SER A 130 -7.15 16.68 9.80
N LYS A 131 -7.97 16.68 10.87
CA LYS A 131 -7.55 16.55 12.29
C LYS A 131 -7.05 15.15 12.68
N ILE A 132 -7.13 14.16 11.80
CA ILE A 132 -6.73 12.76 12.08
C ILE A 132 -5.54 12.39 11.19
N GLN A 133 -4.34 12.81 11.60
CA GLN A 133 -3.09 12.40 10.95
C GLN A 133 -2.56 11.11 11.58
N ASN A 134 -3.23 9.98 11.32
CA ASN A 134 -2.66 8.69 11.68
C ASN A 134 -1.86 8.15 10.49
N LYS A 135 -0.53 8.37 10.52
CA LYS A 135 0.41 7.98 9.45
C LYS A 135 0.30 6.50 9.04
N ALA A 136 -0.15 5.63 9.95
CA ALA A 136 -0.34 4.21 9.69
C ALA A 136 -1.48 3.90 8.71
N LEU A 137 -2.47 4.80 8.57
CA LEU A 137 -3.64 4.61 7.70
C LEU A 137 -3.45 5.24 6.31
N ASN A 138 -2.31 5.91 6.06
CA ASN A 138 -2.07 6.64 4.82
C ASN A 138 -2.24 5.80 3.55
N GLY A 139 -1.95 4.50 3.61
CA GLY A 139 -2.09 3.58 2.46
C GLY A 139 -3.51 3.11 2.15
N ILE A 140 -4.52 3.56 2.91
CA ILE A 140 -5.94 3.23 2.71
C ILE A 140 -6.70 4.42 2.11
N TYR A 141 -6.08 5.61 2.08
CA TYR A 141 -6.72 6.79 1.52
C TYR A 141 -6.50 6.88 0.01
N ILE A 142 -7.58 7.17 -0.73
CA ILE A 142 -7.55 7.45 -2.18
C ILE A 142 -6.52 8.54 -2.53
N ILE A 143 -6.36 9.52 -1.63
CA ILE A 143 -5.31 10.54 -1.70
C ILE A 143 -4.58 10.56 -0.37
N SER A 144 -3.25 10.56 -0.39
CA SER A 144 -2.47 10.65 0.84
C SER A 144 -2.69 12.01 1.50
N PRO A 145 -3.19 12.11 2.76
CA PRO A 145 -3.31 13.38 3.47
C PRO A 145 -1.91 13.97 3.61
N ALA A 146 -1.59 14.92 2.73
CA ALA A 146 -0.25 15.42 2.61
C ALA A 146 0.14 16.16 3.89
N VAL A 147 1.12 15.61 4.60
CA VAL A 147 2.06 16.42 5.38
C VAL A 147 2.82 17.25 4.35
N GLY A 148 2.35 18.48 4.11
CA GLY A 148 3.11 19.56 3.49
C GLY A 148 3.56 19.33 2.04
N GLU A 149 3.29 20.31 1.19
CA GLU A 149 4.08 20.52 -0.03
C GLU A 149 5.52 20.83 0.34
N GLU A 150 6.37 19.83 0.58
CA GLU A 150 7.80 20.03 0.81
C GLU A 150 8.57 19.31 -0.30
N LYS A 151 9.41 20.08 -1.00
CA LYS A 151 10.25 19.71 -2.15
C LYS A 151 11.36 18.69 -1.82
N GLY A 152 11.16 17.83 -0.82
CA GLY A 152 12.14 16.85 -0.37
C GLY A 152 11.49 15.59 0.18
N SER A 153 11.94 14.44 -0.34
CA SER A 153 11.64 13.07 0.11
C SER A 153 10.34 12.41 -0.41
N ASN A 154 10.33 12.19 -1.73
CA ASN A 154 9.50 11.22 -2.47
C ASN A 154 9.66 9.73 -2.02
N LEU A 155 10.25 9.48 -0.85
CA LEU A 155 10.60 8.14 -0.35
C LEU A 155 9.62 7.61 0.70
N PHE A 156 8.74 8.46 1.25
CA PHE A 156 7.77 8.07 2.29
C PHE A 156 6.30 8.37 1.96
N SER A 157 6.00 9.04 0.84
CA SER A 157 4.64 9.08 0.29
C SER A 157 4.34 7.72 -0.34
N THR A 158 3.44 6.97 0.28
CA THR A 158 2.97 5.66 -0.19
C THR A 158 2.16 5.78 -1.48
N HIS A 159 1.54 6.94 -1.74
CA HIS A 159 0.85 7.23 -3.01
C HIS A 159 1.72 8.11 -3.93
N PRO A 160 1.62 7.90 -5.26
CA PRO A 160 2.17 8.83 -6.22
C PRO A 160 1.44 10.18 -6.13
N SER A 161 2.10 11.26 -6.58
CA SER A 161 1.46 12.58 -6.56
C SER A 161 0.19 12.57 -7.41
N THR A 162 -0.88 13.19 -6.91
CA THR A 162 -2.16 13.24 -7.63
C THR A 162 -2.00 13.84 -9.02
N LYS A 163 -1.16 14.88 -9.17
CA LYS A 163 -0.85 15.50 -10.46
C LYS A 163 -0.29 14.49 -11.48
N GLU A 164 0.53 13.54 -11.03
CA GLU A 164 1.10 12.52 -11.90
C GLU A 164 0.06 11.48 -12.32
N ARG A 165 -0.83 11.07 -11.41
CA ARG A 165 -1.95 10.16 -11.72
C ARG A 165 -2.91 10.78 -12.73
N VAL A 166 -3.32 12.03 -12.49
CA VAL A 166 -4.19 12.81 -13.39
C VAL A 166 -3.56 12.94 -14.77
N ARG A 167 -2.26 13.28 -14.86
CA ARG A 167 -1.57 13.37 -16.15
C ARG A 167 -1.65 12.07 -16.93
N ARG A 168 -1.36 10.93 -16.29
CA ARG A 168 -1.41 9.62 -16.96
C ARG A 168 -2.81 9.22 -17.40
N LEU A 169 -3.83 9.48 -16.59
CA LEU A 169 -5.22 9.18 -16.94
C LEU A 169 -5.66 9.98 -18.17
N ARG A 170 -5.35 11.27 -18.23
CA ARG A 170 -5.63 12.10 -19.40
C ARG A 170 -4.84 11.66 -20.63
N GLU A 171 -3.57 11.26 -20.47
CA GLU A 171 -2.80 10.65 -21.56
C GLU A 171 -3.48 9.40 -22.14
N MET A 172 -4.13 8.58 -21.31
CA MET A 172 -4.90 7.41 -21.78
C MET A 172 -6.14 7.81 -22.58
N GLU A 173 -6.84 8.87 -22.17
CA GLU A 173 -8.01 9.40 -22.90
C GLU A 173 -7.64 9.82 -24.33
N PHE A 174 -6.52 10.56 -24.47
CA PHE A 174 -6.03 10.99 -25.77
C PHE A 174 -5.63 9.82 -26.67
N ILE A 175 -5.10 8.73 -26.08
CA ILE A 175 -4.75 7.52 -26.81
C ILE A 175 -6.02 6.84 -27.32
N ASP A 176 -7.02 6.65 -26.47
CA ASP A 176 -8.27 5.98 -26.84
C ASP A 176 -9.03 6.72 -27.95
N GLN A 177 -9.16 8.05 -27.85
CA GLN A 177 -9.79 8.87 -28.90
C GLN A 177 -9.08 8.76 -30.26
N LYS A 178 -7.76 8.58 -30.26
CA LYS A 178 -6.96 8.45 -31.50
C LYS A 178 -7.21 7.13 -32.23
N TYR A 179 -7.67 6.09 -31.53
CA TYR A 179 -7.96 4.78 -32.13
C TYR A 179 -9.47 4.53 -32.35
N VAL A 180 -10.33 5.40 -31.79
CA VAL A 180 -11.80 5.33 -31.93
C VAL A 180 -12.33 6.26 -33.03
N THR A 181 -11.53 7.22 -33.50
CA THR A 181 -11.92 8.08 -34.64
C THR A 181 -11.61 7.41 -36.00
N PRO A 182 -12.58 7.35 -36.93
CA PRO A 182 -12.44 6.67 -38.23
C PRO A 182 -11.49 7.38 -39.20
#